data_AF-A0AAN4YYN3-F1
#
_entry.id   AF-A0AAN4YYN3-F1
#
_cell.length_a   1.000
_cell.length_b   1.000
_cell.length_c   1.000
_cell.angle_alpha   90.00
_cell.angle_beta   90.00
_cell.angle_gamma   90.00
#
_symmetry.space_group_name_H-M   'P 1'
#
loop_
_entity.id
_entity.type
_entity.pdbx_description
1 polymer ?
#
loop_
_entity_poly.entity_id
_entity_poly.type
_entity_poly.pdbx_seq_one_letter_code
_entity_poly.pdbx_strand_id
1 'polypeptide(L)'
;SATSDLDVHASGTNGFKSPSNRFRVIIDLSISFQEARVIANAILDTDDFPAQQTFEQCLLDSRTSDIVPIVVGACLAGLVAVVLIAYLVGRARAKRQGYASV
;
A
#
# COMPACT_ATOMS: atom_id res chain seq x y z
N SER A 1 26.07 -8.23 -18.78
CA SER A 1 25.13 -7.12 -18.97
C SER A 1 24.47 -6.84 -17.64
N ALA A 2 24.88 -5.76 -16.95
CA ALA A 2 24.35 -5.42 -15.63
C ALA A 2 23.15 -4.48 -15.82
N THR A 3 21.94 -5.00 -15.61
CA THR A 3 20.71 -4.19 -15.55
C THR A 3 20.67 -3.55 -14.17
N SER A 4 21.06 -2.27 -14.08
CA SER A 4 20.86 -1.46 -12.88
C SER A 4 19.40 -1.03 -12.84
N ASP A 5 18.55 -1.88 -12.25
CA ASP A 5 17.11 -1.67 -12.10
C ASP A 5 16.85 -0.58 -11.05
N LEU A 6 16.59 0.64 -11.52
CA LEU A 6 16.12 1.77 -10.73
C LEU A 6 14.94 2.40 -11.46
N ASP A 7 13.73 2.09 -11.02
CA ASP A 7 12.50 2.63 -11.59
C ASP A 7 12.09 3.90 -10.82
N VAL A 8 12.77 5.02 -11.09
CA VAL A 8 12.36 6.35 -10.63
C VAL A 8 11.35 6.89 -11.63
N HIS A 9 10.12 6.40 -11.53
CA HIS A 9 9.00 6.84 -12.35
C HIS A 9 8.02 7.61 -11.47
N ALA A 10 7.70 8.84 -11.86
CA ALA A 10 6.59 9.60 -11.30
C ALA A 10 5.72 10.05 -12.47
N SER A 11 4.41 9.80 -12.36
CA SER A 11 3.46 10.12 -13.42
C SER A 11 3.19 11.63 -13.50
N GLY A 12 3.42 12.23 -14.67
CA GLY A 12 3.09 13.64 -14.95
C GLY A 12 3.98 14.65 -14.20
N THR A 13 3.37 15.66 -13.55
CA THR A 13 4.05 16.73 -12.78
C THR A 13 4.29 16.37 -11.31
N ASN A 14 4.08 15.11 -10.95
CA ASN A 14 4.16 14.66 -9.56
C ASN A 14 5.61 14.54 -9.10
N GLY A 15 5.82 14.73 -7.80
CA GLY A 15 7.13 14.53 -7.19
C GLY A 15 7.33 13.08 -6.79
N PHE A 16 8.58 12.63 -6.88
CA PHE A 16 9.00 11.36 -6.32
C PHE A 16 9.55 11.58 -4.91
N LYS A 17 9.07 10.81 -3.92
CA LYS A 17 9.58 10.83 -2.54
C LYS A 17 9.97 9.42 -2.11
N SER A 18 11.24 9.23 -1.72
CA SER A 18 11.71 7.96 -1.17
C SER A 18 12.60 8.14 0.07
N PRO A 19 12.34 7.40 1.17
CA PRO A 19 13.09 7.47 2.43
C PRO A 19 14.41 6.68 2.45
N SER A 20 14.72 5.88 1.44
CA SER A 20 16.10 5.42 1.23
C SER A 20 16.24 4.82 -0.16
N ASN A 21 17.13 5.40 -0.97
CA ASN A 21 17.44 4.89 -2.30
C ASN A 21 18.93 4.61 -2.41
N ARG A 22 19.27 3.38 -2.79
CA ARG A 22 20.65 2.96 -3.08
C ARG A 22 20.83 2.85 -4.58
N PHE A 23 21.58 3.78 -5.15
CA PHE A 23 21.94 3.81 -6.55
C PHE A 23 23.25 3.01 -6.74
N ARG A 24 23.18 1.85 -7.41
CA ARG A 24 24.36 1.03 -7.71
C ARG A 24 24.85 1.34 -9.12
N VAL A 25 25.98 2.03 -9.21
CA VAL A 25 26.57 2.45 -10.50
C VAL A 25 27.49 1.37 -11.05
N ILE A 26 28.25 0.73 -10.15
CA ILE A 26 29.21 -0.33 -10.44
C ILE A 26 29.04 -1.40 -9.36
N ILE A 27 29.56 -2.61 -9.61
CA ILE A 27 29.46 -3.79 -8.73
C ILE A 27 29.77 -3.46 -7.26
N ASP A 28 30.72 -2.56 -7.01
CA ASP A 28 31.16 -2.16 -5.65
C ASP A 28 30.92 -0.68 -5.32
N LEU A 29 30.25 0.08 -6.19
CA LEU A 29 29.96 1.50 -5.95
C LEU A 29 28.46 1.71 -5.75
N SER A 30 28.07 1.92 -4.49
CA SER A 30 26.70 2.25 -4.09
C SER A 30 26.61 3.66 -3.50
N ILE A 31 25.83 4.53 -4.14
CA ILE A 31 25.47 5.85 -3.62
C ILE A 31 24.17 5.71 -2.85
N SER A 32 24.12 6.17 -1.60
CA SER A 32 22.95 6.04 -0.72
C SER A 32 22.38 7.41 -0.40
N PHE A 33 21.11 7.61 -0.70
CA PHE A 33 20.36 8.82 -0.35
C PHE A 33 19.41 8.49 0.80
N GLN A 34 19.44 9.29 1.86
CA GLN A 34 18.68 9.02 3.08
C GLN A 34 17.27 9.64 3.05
N GLU A 35 17.01 10.67 2.26
CA GLU A 35 15.65 11.16 1.95
C GLU A 35 15.70 11.97 0.65
N ALA A 36 15.41 11.33 -0.48
CA ALA A 36 15.44 12.01 -1.78
C ALA A 36 14.03 12.45 -2.18
N ARG A 37 13.88 13.75 -2.48
CA ARG A 37 12.70 14.32 -3.12
C ARG A 37 13.12 14.89 -4.46
N VAL A 38 12.52 14.41 -5.53
CA VAL A 38 12.89 14.80 -6.90
C VAL A 38 11.63 15.05 -7.71
N ILE A 39 11.61 16.09 -8.53
CA ILE A 39 10.60 16.32 -9.55
C ILE A 39 11.34 16.56 -10.85
N ALA A 40 10.85 15.97 -11.93
CA ALA A 40 11.37 16.22 -13.26
C ALA A 40 10.34 17.04 -14.06
N ASN A 41 10.84 17.97 -14.88
CA ASN A 41 10.03 18.71 -15.86
C ASN A 41 8.80 19.43 -15.27
N ALA A 42 8.93 20.03 -14.08
CA ALA A 42 7.89 20.87 -13.50
C ALA A 42 8.32 22.34 -13.54
N ILE A 43 7.43 23.20 -14.05
CA ILE A 43 7.57 24.65 -13.99
C ILE A 43 6.91 25.09 -12.69
N LEU A 44 7.73 25.53 -11.73
CA LEU A 44 7.27 26.07 -10.45
C LEU A 44 7.53 27.57 -10.44
N ASP A 45 6.61 28.33 -9.86
CA ASP A 45 6.78 29.78 -9.63
C ASP A 45 7.70 30.07 -8.41
N THR A 46 8.16 29.03 -7.70
CA THR A 46 8.97 29.15 -6.49
C THR A 46 9.94 27.97 -6.39
N ASP A 47 11.12 28.20 -5.80
CA ASP A 47 12.16 27.17 -5.62
C ASP A 47 11.82 26.11 -4.54
N ASP A 48 10.68 26.26 -3.87
CA ASP A 48 10.16 25.33 -2.86
C ASP A 48 9.19 24.31 -3.45
N PHE A 49 9.23 23.08 -2.93
CA PHE A 49 8.25 22.04 -3.25
C PHE A 49 6.85 22.47 -2.78
N PRO A 50 5.86 22.65 -3.67
CA PRO A 50 4.51 23.03 -3.31
C PRO A 50 3.92 22.08 -2.25
N ALA A 51 3.30 22.63 -1.21
CA ALA A 51 2.67 21.83 -0.15
C ALA A 51 1.52 20.95 -0.66
N GLN A 52 0.96 21.25 -1.83
CA GLN A 52 -0.13 20.51 -2.49
C GLN A 52 0.35 19.55 -3.59
N GLN A 53 1.67 19.37 -3.75
CA GLN A 53 2.15 18.37 -4.70
C GLN A 53 1.85 16.96 -4.21
N THR A 54 1.27 16.18 -5.12
CA THR A 54 1.08 14.75 -4.92
C THR A 54 2.42 14.06 -5.13
N PHE A 55 2.92 13.41 -4.09
CA PHE A 55 4.14 12.62 -4.18
C PHE A 55 3.76 11.18 -4.49
N GLU A 56 4.24 10.67 -5.62
CA GLU A 56 4.15 9.24 -5.89
C GLU A 56 5.14 8.55 -4.96
N GLN A 57 4.60 7.83 -3.96
CA GLN A 57 5.40 7.04 -3.05
C GLN A 57 5.93 5.82 -3.82
N CYS A 58 7.22 5.57 -3.70
CA CYS A 58 7.87 4.43 -4.33
C CYS A 58 7.14 3.13 -3.93
N LEU A 59 6.93 2.22 -4.89
CA LEU A 59 6.32 0.90 -4.64
C LEU A 59 7.04 0.08 -3.56
N LEU A 60 8.29 0.43 -3.24
CA LEU A 60 9.02 -0.13 -2.09
C LEU A 60 8.35 0.22 -0.73
N ASP A 61 7.73 1.39 -0.60
CA ASP A 61 6.96 1.80 0.59
C ASP A 61 5.65 1.00 0.69
N SER A 62 4.99 0.78 -0.46
CA SER A 62 3.81 -0.11 -0.56
C SER A 62 4.16 -1.58 -0.29
N ARG A 63 5.41 -1.97 -0.57
CA ARG A 63 5.97 -3.31 -0.29
C ARG A 63 6.56 -3.47 1.10
N THR A 64 6.58 -2.44 1.96
CA THR A 64 7.03 -2.60 3.35
C THR A 64 5.90 -3.24 4.18
N SER A 65 5.62 -4.48 3.80
CA SER A 65 5.27 -5.69 4.55
C SER A 65 4.04 -5.79 5.43
N ASP A 66 3.33 -4.70 5.76
CA ASP A 66 2.22 -4.79 6.74
C ASP A 66 0.83 -4.49 6.15
N ILE A 67 0.74 -3.74 5.05
CA ILE A 67 -0.55 -3.36 4.46
C ILE A 67 -1.34 -4.58 3.95
N VAL A 68 -0.67 -5.55 3.32
CA VAL A 68 -1.30 -6.75 2.76
C VAL A 68 -1.90 -7.64 3.85
N PRO A 69 -1.18 -8.06 4.91
CA PRO A 69 -1.78 -8.87 5.97
C PRO A 69 -2.90 -8.14 6.71
N ILE A 70 -2.84 -6.82 6.85
CA ILE A 70 -3.92 -6.04 7.49
C ILE A 70 -5.20 -6.09 6.65
N VAL A 71 -5.10 -5.84 5.35
CA VAL A 71 -6.27 -5.87 4.44
C VAL A 71 -6.88 -7.26 4.38
N VAL A 72 -6.05 -8.29 4.21
CA VAL A 72 -6.52 -9.69 4.21
C VAL A 72 -7.17 -10.05 5.55
N GLY A 73 -6.58 -9.62 6.67
CA GLY A 73 -7.14 -9.81 8.01
C GLY A 73 -8.51 -9.14 8.18
N ALA A 74 -8.67 -7.89 7.74
CA ALA A 74 -9.93 -7.16 7.81
C ALA A 74 -11.02 -7.82 6.96
N CYS A 75 -10.70 -8.26 5.74
CA CYS A 75 -11.63 -8.99 4.88
C CYS A 75 -12.07 -10.33 5.50
N LEU A 76 -11.13 -11.12 6.01
CA LEU A 76 -11.43 -12.40 6.66
C LEU A 76 -12.26 -12.21 7.93
N ALA A 77 -11.91 -11.24 8.77
CA ALA A 77 -12.66 -10.95 10.01
C ALA A 77 -14.09 -10.48 9.72
N GLY A 78 -14.27 -9.59 8.72
CA GLY A 78 -15.59 -9.12 8.31
C GLY A 78 -16.48 -10.24 7.78
N LEU A 79 -15.96 -11.10 6.91
CA LEU A 79 -16.70 -12.25 6.38
C LEU A 79 -17.15 -13.20 7.49
N VAL A 80 -16.26 -13.52 8.43
CA VAL A 80 -16.59 -14.40 9.57
C VAL A 80 -17.67 -13.78 10.45
N ALA A 81 -17.57 -12.49 10.77
CA ALA A 81 -18.57 -11.81 11.60
C ALA A 81 -19.97 -11.85 10.97
N VAL A 82 -20.07 -11.59 9.65
CA VAL A 82 -21.34 -11.67 8.91
C VAL A 82 -21.92 -13.08 8.93
N VAL A 83 -21.09 -14.10 8.67
CA VAL A 83 -21.51 -15.51 8.72
C VAL A 83 -22.02 -15.89 10.11
N LEU A 84 -21.35 -15.45 11.19
CA LEU A 84 -21.79 -15.72 12.55
C LEU A 84 -23.14 -15.08 12.87
N ILE A 85 -23.34 -13.81 12.50
CA ILE A 85 -24.62 -13.12 12.70
C ILE A 85 -25.74 -13.86 11.96
N ALA A 86 -25.53 -14.18 10.68
CA ALA A 86 -26.51 -14.92 9.88
C ALA A 86 -26.79 -16.31 10.46
N TYR A 87 -25.75 -17.04 10.90
CA TYR A 87 -25.87 -18.35 11.51
C TYR A 87 -26.65 -18.30 12.83
N LEU A 88 -26.43 -17.30 13.68
CA LEU A 88 -27.16 -17.17 14.93
C LEU A 88 -28.66 -16.91 14.69
N VAL A 89 -29.01 -16.06 13.72
CA VAL A 89 -30.41 -15.83 13.35
C VAL A 89 -31.05 -17.10 12.77
N GLY A 90 -30.35 -17.80 11.87
CA GLY A 90 -30.80 -19.06 11.30
C GLY A 90 -30.98 -20.16 12.35
N ARG A 91 -30.00 -20.31 13.25
CA ARG A 91 -30.04 -21.28 14.35
C ARG A 91 -31.11 -20.94 15.38
N ALA A 92 -31.29 -19.67 15.71
CA ALA A 92 -32.36 -19.22 16.60
C ALA A 92 -33.75 -19.54 16.01
N ARG A 93 -33.91 -19.40 14.68
CA ARG A 93 -35.14 -19.79 13.97
C ARG A 93 -35.33 -21.30 13.94
N ALA A 94 -34.28 -22.08 13.70
CA ALA A 94 -34.33 -23.55 13.69
C ALA A 94 -34.70 -24.14 15.07
N LYS A 95 -34.20 -23.55 16.18
CA LYS A 95 -34.59 -23.96 17.54
C LYS A 95 -36.08 -23.77 17.83
N ARG A 96 -36.78 -22.85 17.15
CA ARG A 96 -38.23 -22.67 17.28
C ARG A 96 -39.06 -23.65 16.46
N GLN A 97 -38.46 -24.42 15.54
CA GLN A 97 -39.18 -25.34 14.64
C GLN A 97 -39.04 -26.83 15.04
N GLY A 98 -38.19 -27.16 16.02
CA GLY A 98 -37.89 -28.54 16.40
C GLY A 98 -38.63 -29.09 17.63
N TYR A 99 -39.63 -28.38 18.17
CA TYR A 99 -40.41 -28.82 19.35
C TYR A 99 -41.92 -28.75 19.09
N ALA A 100 -42.32 -29.11 17.88
CA ALA A 100 -43.72 -29.32 17.50
C ALA A 100 -43.81 -30.50 16.53
N SER A 101 -43.43 -31.69 17.00
CA SER A 101 -43.88 -32.95 16.41
C SER A 101 -44.58 -33.73 17.51
N VAL A 102 -45.91 -33.68 17.47
CA VAL A 102 -46.81 -34.63 18.14
C VAL A 102 -46.65 -36.03 17.55
#